data_AF-A0A1S1Y8A0-F1
#
_entry.id   AF-A0A1S1Y8A0-F1
#
_cell.length_a   1.000
_cell.length_b   1.000
_cell.length_c   1.000
_cell.angle_alpha   90.00
_cell.angle_beta   90.00
_cell.angle_gamma   90.00
#
_symmetry.space_group_name_H-M   'P 1'
#
loop_
_entity.id
_entity.type
_entity.pdbx_description
1 polymer ?
#
loop_
_entity_poly.entity_id
_entity_poly.type
_entity_poly.pdbx_seq_one_letter_code
_entity_poly.pdbx_strand_id
1 'polypeptide(L)' 'MSVRFNVVLSDDLNRELDRVAQENETNKSEIMRKAMTLYLAAQDGRRRGLKLGLVEPTTQKLETEIIGL' A
#
# COMPACT_ATOMS: atom_id res chain seq x y z
N MET A 1 12.67 -0.78 18.70
CA MET A 1 13.67 -1.63 18.01
C MET A 1 13.38 -1.58 16.52
N SER A 2 14.38 -1.40 15.67
CA SER A 2 14.25 -1.53 14.21
C SER A 2 15.01 -2.77 13.75
N VAL A 3 14.44 -3.47 12.76
CA VAL A 3 15.05 -4.65 12.12
C VAL A 3 15.38 -4.28 10.68
N ARG A 4 16.54 -4.71 10.18
CA ARG A 4 16.91 -4.52 8.78
C ARG A 4 16.28 -5.61 7.92
N PHE A 5 15.46 -5.20 6.96
CA PHE A 5 14.86 -6.07 5.96
C PHE A 5 15.42 -5.68 4.59
N ASN A 6 15.97 -6.64 3.85
CA ASN A 6 16.44 -6.43 2.47
C ASN A 6 15.49 -7.16 1.53
N VAL A 7 15.06 -6.50 0.46
CA VAL A 7 14.11 -7.03 -0.52
C VAL A 7 14.67 -6.83 -1.93
N VAL A 8 14.45 -7.80 -2.81
CA VAL A 8 14.77 -7.69 -4.23
C VAL A 8 13.50 -7.25 -4.95
N LEU A 9 13.59 -6.18 -5.74
CA LEU A 9 12.49 -5.63 -6.52
C LEU A 9 12.89 -5.64 -8.00
N SER A 10 11.90 -5.67 -8.90
CA SER A 10 12.18 -5.37 -10.30
C SER A 10 12.61 -3.92 -10.48
N ASP A 11 13.38 -3.65 -11.53
CA ASP A 11 13.83 -2.29 -11.85
C ASP A 11 12.65 -1.34 -12.06
N ASP A 12 11.58 -1.81 -12.71
CA ASP A 12 10.39 -1.02 -12.96
C ASP A 12 9.68 -0.62 -11.66
N LEU A 13 9.52 -1.57 -10.72
CA LEU A 13 8.94 -1.27 -9.42
C LEU A 13 9.83 -0.32 -8.61
N ASN A 14 11.14 -0.50 -8.69
CA ASN A 14 12.09 0.40 -8.02
C ASN A 14 11.99 1.84 -8.55
N ARG A 15 11.84 2.02 -9.86
CA ARG A 15 11.62 3.33 -10.50
C ARG A 15 10.29 3.96 -10.10
N GLU A 16 9.24 3.14 -10.00
CA GLU A 16 7.93 3.61 -9.53
C GLU A 16 8.02 4.13 -8.09
N LEU A 17 8.69 3.39 -7.21
CA LEU A 17 8.92 3.80 -5.83
C LEU A 17 9.77 5.06 -5.72
N ASP A 18 10.76 5.25 -6.59
CA ASP A 18 11.54 6.50 -6.67
C ASP A 18 10.65 7.69 -7.04
N ARG A 19 9.76 7.53 -8.02
CA ARG A 19 8.84 8.59 -8.44
C ARG A 19 7.89 8.98 -7.30
N VAL A 20 7.24 8.00 -6.68
CA VAL A 20 6.33 8.24 -5.55
C VAL A 20 7.07 8.86 -4.37
N ALA A 21 8.33 8.47 -4.13
CA ALA A 21 9.14 9.07 -3.08
C ALA A 21 9.42 10.55 -3.34
N GLN A 22 9.73 10.90 -4.59
CA GLN A 22 9.97 12.28 -4.99
C GLN A 22 8.69 13.14 -4.90
N GLU A 23 7.56 12.65 -5.41
CA GLU A 23 6.28 13.37 -5.40
C GLU A 23 5.77 13.67 -3.99
N ASN A 24 6.06 12.78 -3.03
CA ASN A 24 5.56 12.89 -1.65
C ASN A 24 6.64 13.34 -0.65
N GLU A 25 7.78 13.85 -1.13
CA GLU A 25 8.92 14.28 -0.31
C GLU A 25 9.30 13.25 0.79
N THR A 26 9.33 11.97 0.39
CA THR A 26 9.53 10.84 1.31
C THR A 26 10.63 9.91 0.81
N ASN A 27 10.77 8.72 1.40
CA ASN A 27 11.74 7.72 0.99
C ASN A 27 11.11 6.33 0.82
N LYS A 28 11.79 5.47 0.07
CA LYS A 28 11.33 4.09 -0.22
C LYS A 28 11.03 3.28 1.03
N SER A 29 11.79 3.48 2.11
CA SER A 29 11.56 2.75 3.36
C SER A 29 10.22 3.11 4.00
N GLU A 30 9.83 4.39 3.95
CA GLU A 30 8.51 4.82 4.41
C GLU A 30 7.38 4.32 3.52
N ILE A 31 7.56 4.34 2.20
CA ILE A 31 6.56 3.80 1.26
C ILE A 31 6.34 2.31 1.53
N MET A 32 7.43 1.52 1.65
CA MET A 32 7.35 0.10 1.95
C MET A 32 6.69 -0.16 3.31
N ARG A 33 6.98 0.65 4.34
CA ARG A 33 6.27 0.56 5.63
C ARG A 33 4.77 0.78 5.49
N LYS A 34 4.35 1.84 4.80
CA LYS A 34 2.93 2.13 4.57
C LYS A 34 2.25 1.01 3.79
N ALA A 35 2.90 0.50 2.75
CA ALA A 35 2.39 -0.60 1.95
C ALA A 35 2.19 -1.89 2.78
N MET A 36 3.18 -2.27 3.60
CA MET A 36 3.06 -3.43 4.49
C MET A 36 1.96 -3.25 5.53
N THR A 37 1.83 -2.07 6.14
CA THR A 37 0.75 -1.77 7.11
C THR A 37 -0.62 -1.86 6.45
N LEU A 38 -0.76 -1.32 5.24
CA LEU A 38 -2.01 -1.40 4.47
C LEU A 38 -2.35 -2.86 4.14
N TYR A 39 -1.36 -3.66 3.74
CA TYR A 39 -1.54 -5.09 3.48
C TYR A 39 -2.04 -5.84 4.71
N LEU A 40 -1.45 -5.60 5.88
CA LEU A 40 -1.87 -6.21 7.13
C LEU A 40 -3.30 -5.79 7.54
N ALA A 41 -3.63 -4.50 7.38
CA ALA A 41 -4.97 -3.99 7.64
C ALA A 41 -6.02 -4.62 6.69
N ALA A 42 -5.68 -4.79 5.41
CA ALA A 42 -6.53 -5.47 4.44
C ALA A 42 -6.79 -6.93 4.83
N GLN A 43 -5.75 -7.65 5.28
CA GLN A 43 -5.88 -9.03 5.75
C GLN A 43 -6.77 -9.16 6.98
N ASP A 44 -6.64 -8.23 7.95
CA ASP A 44 -7.53 -8.20 9.12
C ASP A 44 -8.99 -7.92 8.71
N GLY A 45 -9.22 -6.93 7.85
CA GLY A 45 -10.53 -6.62 7.30
C GLY A 45 -11.16 -7.82 6.60
N ARG A 46 -10.39 -8.52 5.75
CA ARG A 46 -10.83 -9.72 5.05
C ARG A 46 -11.25 -10.83 6.02
N ARG A 47 -10.48 -11.09 7.08
CA ARG A 47 -10.83 -12.08 8.11
C ARG A 47 -12.16 -11.76 8.80
N ARG A 48 -12.52 -10.48 8.89
CA ARG A 48 -13.79 -9.99 9.44
C ARG A 48 -14.94 -9.98 8.43
N GLY A 49 -14.72 -10.46 7.21
CA GLY A 49 -15.71 -10.44 6.12
C GLY A 49 -15.88 -9.07 5.45
N LEU A 50 -14.98 -8.12 5.72
CA LEU A 50 -15.00 -6.79 5.10
C LEU A 50 -14.29 -6.82 3.74
N LYS A 51 -14.74 -5.95 2.84
CA LYS A 51 -14.12 -5.71 1.54
C LYS A 51 -13.22 -4.48 1.59
N LEU A 52 -12.11 -4.50 0.87
CA LEU A 52 -11.26 -3.32 0.69
C LEU A 52 -11.54 -2.71 -0.68
N GLY A 53 -11.63 -1.38 -0.74
CA GLY A 53 -11.73 -0.69 -2.01
C GLY A 53 -11.49 0.80 -1.88
N LEU A 54 -11.42 1.46 -3.03
CA LEU A 54 -11.32 2.91 -3.11
C LEU A 54 -12.73 3.50 -3.08
N VAL A 55 -12.91 4.51 -2.26
CA VAL A 55 -14.19 5.18 -2.04
C VAL A 55 -14.10 6.59 -2.59
N GLU A 56 -15.08 7.00 -3.40
CA GLU A 56 -15.16 8.38 -3.86
C GLU A 56 -15.49 9.30 -2.67
N PRO A 57 -14.71 10.37 -2.41
CA PRO A 57 -14.82 11.13 -1.17
C PRO A 57 -16.18 11.78 -0.91
N THR A 58 -16.90 12.17 -1.96
CA THR A 58 -18.13 12.99 -1.85
C THR A 58 -19.39 12.15 -1.65
N THR A 59 -19.56 11.15 -2.49
CA THR A 59 -20.72 10.25 -2.60
C THR A 59 -20.56 9.01 -1.73
N GLN A 60 -19.34 8.75 -1.24
CA GLN A 60 -18.97 7.56 -0.47
C GLN A 60 -19.25 6.25 -1.20
N LYS A 61 -19.36 6.29 -2.53
CA LYS A 61 -19.51 5.10 -3.34
C LYS A 61 -18.18 4.36 -3.45
N LEU A 62 -18.25 3.04 -3.31
CA LEU A 62 -17.11 2.18 -3.59
C LEU A 62 -16.89 2.15 -5.11
N GLU A 63 -15.83 2.77 -5.58
CA GLU A 63 -15.50 2.86 -7.01
C GLU A 63 -14.92 1.55 -7.54
N THR A 64 -14.16 0.83 -6.71
CA THR A 64 -13.54 -0.45 -7.06
C THR A 64 -13.21 -1.24 -5.81
N GLU A 65 -13.56 -2.53 -5.81
CA GLU A 65 -13.07 -3.51 -4.85
C GLU A 65 -11.66 -3.96 -5.26
N ILE A 66 -10.71 -3.94 -4.32
CA ILE A 66 -9.38 -4.48 -4.54
C ILE A 66 -9.46 -5.99 -4.28
N ILE A 67 -9.52 -6.78 -5.35
CA ILE A 67 -9.61 -8.24 -5.29
C ILE A 67 -8.21 -8.84 -5.12
N GLY A 68 -8.04 -9.71 -4.13
CA GLY A 68 -6.85 -10.55 -4.03
C GLY A 68 -5.70 -10.04 -3.15
N LEU A 69 -5.96 -9.11 -2.23
CA LEU A 69 -5.02 -8.79 -1.14
C LEU A 69 -4.88 -9.95 -0.13
#